data_AF-A0A858CJH0-F1
#
_entry.id   AF-A0A858CJH0-F1
#
_cell.length_a   1.000
_cell.length_b   1.000
_cell.length_c   1.000
_cell.angle_alpha   90.00
_cell.angle_beta   90.00
_cell.angle_gamma   90.00
#
_symmetry.space_group_name_H-M   'P 1'
#
loop_
_entity.id
_entity.type
_entity.pdbx_description
1 polymer ?
#
loop_
_entity_poly.entity_id
_entity_poly.type
_entity_poly.pdbx_seq_one_letter_code
_entity_poly.pdbx_strand_id
1 'polypeptide(L)'
;MIRPRTAKLAVLTAAAVALSACGSVPKSDSTIPADTGTGSTLFDLFENRDDPNVTLEVNRYIWSAAQDVLGFLPLERADPFTGLLVYGFGTPPGGGRAYRATVYIRDPSLDARSLNVALATRGGPAAPETTRAIEDAILTRARQLRVAEERL
;
A
#
# COMPACT_ATOMS: atom_id res chain seq x y z
N MET A 1 -49.04 32.41 -14.84
CA MET A 1 -49.34 31.05 -14.33
C MET A 1 -48.22 30.66 -13.38
N ILE A 2 -48.35 30.99 -12.08
CA ILE A 2 -47.27 30.91 -11.08
C ILE A 2 -47.82 30.10 -9.91
N ARG A 3 -47.28 28.90 -9.67
CA ARG A 3 -47.58 28.06 -8.50
C ARG A 3 -46.37 28.11 -7.55
N PRO A 4 -46.50 28.58 -6.30
CA PRO A 4 -45.44 28.45 -5.31
C PRO A 4 -45.44 27.04 -4.72
N ARG A 5 -44.27 26.40 -4.70
CA ARG A 5 -44.03 25.12 -4.01
C ARG A 5 -43.58 25.43 -2.58
N THR A 6 -44.43 25.09 -1.63
CA THR A 6 -44.11 25.04 -0.20
C THR A 6 -43.14 23.89 0.09
N ALA A 7 -41.98 24.19 0.66
CA ALA A 7 -41.09 23.18 1.25
C ALA A 7 -40.96 23.47 2.75
N LYS A 8 -41.21 22.42 3.52
CA LYS A 8 -41.50 22.44 4.95
C LYS A 8 -40.24 22.70 5.78
N LEU A 9 -40.41 23.53 6.80
CA LEU A 9 -39.58 23.59 8.01
C LEU A 9 -39.50 22.19 8.64
N ALA A 10 -38.28 21.76 8.96
CA ALA A 10 -38.01 20.84 10.05
C ALA A 10 -36.70 21.31 10.71
N VAL A 11 -36.85 22.16 11.71
CA VAL A 11 -35.79 22.64 12.62
C VAL A 11 -36.12 22.08 14.00
N LEU A 12 -35.07 21.81 14.77
CA LEU A 12 -35.00 21.30 16.15
C LEU A 12 -34.94 19.77 16.26
N THR A 13 -33.76 19.25 16.62
CA THR A 13 -33.44 19.07 18.05
C THR A 13 -31.94 18.91 18.23
N ALA A 14 -31.40 19.77 19.09
CA ALA A 14 -30.05 19.69 19.62
C ALA A 14 -29.95 18.55 20.65
N ALA A 15 -28.83 17.82 20.63
CA ALA A 15 -28.32 17.11 21.79
C ALA A 15 -26.79 17.06 21.68
N ALA A 16 -26.14 17.98 22.40
CA ALA A 16 -24.72 17.94 22.67
C ALA A 16 -24.46 16.91 23.77
N VAL A 17 -23.60 15.93 23.49
CA VAL A 17 -22.92 15.16 24.53
C VAL A 17 -21.42 15.32 24.30
N ALA A 18 -20.84 16.28 25.03
CA ALA A 18 -19.40 16.41 25.16
C ALA A 18 -18.91 15.29 26.09
N LEU A 19 -18.31 14.24 25.53
CA LEU A 19 -17.51 13.31 26.32
C LEU A 19 -16.13 13.95 26.55
N SER A 20 -16.02 14.70 27.64
CA SER A 20 -14.74 14.93 28.32
C SER A 20 -14.33 13.63 29.01
N ALA A 21 -13.52 12.82 28.33
CA ALA A 21 -12.76 11.76 28.99
C ALA A 21 -11.36 12.31 29.31
N CYS A 22 -11.16 12.56 30.60
CA CYS A 22 -9.88 12.93 31.20
C CYS A 22 -8.94 11.72 31.10
N GLY A 23 -8.06 11.72 30.10
CA GLY A 23 -6.98 10.75 29.98
C GLY A 23 -5.82 11.17 30.86
N SER A 24 -5.74 10.61 32.06
CA SER A 24 -4.56 10.65 32.92
C SER A 24 -3.35 10.12 32.17
N VAL A 25 -2.35 10.97 31.91
CA VAL A 25 -1.05 10.57 31.38
C VAL A 25 -0.30 9.84 32.50
N PRO A 26 -0.01 8.54 32.39
CA PRO A 26 0.91 7.90 33.32
C PRO A 26 2.29 8.55 33.13
N LYS A 27 2.86 9.04 34.24
CA LYS A 27 4.26 9.44 34.30
C LYS A 27 5.07 8.17 34.08
N SER A 28 5.62 8.00 32.88
CA SER A 28 6.67 7.02 32.63
C SER A 28 7.85 7.41 33.51
N ASP A 29 7.94 6.75 34.66
CA ASP A 29 9.13 6.75 35.49
C ASP A 29 10.19 5.96 34.71
N SER A 30 10.93 6.65 33.86
CA SER A 30 12.16 6.14 33.26
C SER A 30 13.21 6.06 34.37
N THR A 31 12.98 5.20 35.34
CA THR A 31 14.07 4.57 36.08
C THR A 31 14.79 3.73 35.04
N ILE A 32 15.74 4.35 34.34
CA ILE A 32 16.78 3.63 33.64
C ILE A 32 17.52 2.89 34.76
N PRO A 33 17.44 1.55 34.85
CA PRO A 33 18.40 0.85 35.67
C PRO A 33 19.75 1.22 35.06
N ALA A 34 20.54 2.01 35.80
CA ALA A 34 21.96 2.15 35.54
C ALA A 34 22.58 0.78 35.83
N ASP A 35 22.37 -0.15 34.89
CA ASP A 35 23.03 -1.43 34.88
C ASP A 35 24.50 -1.16 34.63
N THR A 36 25.23 -1.22 35.74
CA THR A 36 26.67 -1.09 35.78
C THR A 36 27.23 -2.42 35.37
N GLY A 37 27.44 -2.62 34.07
CA GLY A 37 28.16 -3.81 33.61
C GLY A 37 27.90 -4.20 32.17
N THR A 38 28.91 -3.98 31.33
CA THR A 38 29.17 -4.78 30.12
C THR A 38 28.32 -4.45 28.89
N GLY A 39 28.80 -3.44 28.15
CA GLY A 39 28.75 -3.42 26.69
C GLY A 39 27.37 -3.51 26.06
N SER A 40 26.72 -2.37 25.88
CA SER A 40 25.72 -2.18 24.82
C SER A 40 26.43 -2.38 23.47
N THR A 41 26.52 -3.64 23.06
CA THR A 41 27.19 -4.03 21.84
C THR A 41 26.32 -3.64 20.65
N LEU A 42 26.96 -3.28 19.55
CA LEU A 42 26.31 -3.02 18.26
C LEU A 42 25.38 -4.18 17.81
N PHE A 43 25.45 -5.35 18.45
CA PHE A 43 24.58 -6.52 18.25
C PHE A 43 23.15 -6.35 18.81
N ASP A 44 22.95 -5.53 19.85
CA ASP A 44 21.62 -5.27 20.42
C ASP A 44 20.72 -4.49 19.44
N LEU A 45 21.32 -3.71 18.55
CA LEU A 45 20.63 -3.06 17.42
C LEU A 45 20.14 -4.05 16.35
N PHE A 46 20.68 -5.27 16.30
CA PHE A 46 20.22 -6.33 15.40
C PHE A 46 19.25 -7.32 16.07
N GLU A 47 19.20 -7.34 17.42
CA GLU A 47 18.23 -8.14 18.19
C GLU A 47 16.92 -7.42 18.44
N ASN A 48 16.89 -6.08 18.33
CA ASN A 48 15.62 -5.37 18.31
C ASN A 48 14.85 -5.80 17.06
N ARG A 49 13.80 -6.58 17.29
CA ARG A 49 12.81 -7.06 16.33
C ARG A 49 11.98 -5.89 15.80
N ASP A 50 12.64 -4.88 15.26
CA ASP A 50 11.97 -3.89 14.45
C ASP A 50 11.30 -4.67 13.34
N ASP A 51 9.96 -4.63 13.36
CA ASP A 51 9.11 -5.14 12.31
C ASP A 51 9.80 -4.80 10.98
N PRO A 52 10.10 -5.76 10.08
CA PRO A 52 10.73 -5.47 8.79
C PRO A 52 9.92 -4.47 7.93
N ASN A 53 8.77 -4.04 8.45
CA ASN A 53 7.88 -2.99 8.02
C ASN A 53 8.27 -1.55 8.44
N VAL A 54 9.29 -1.34 9.28
CA VAL A 54 9.61 -0.01 9.85
C VAL A 54 10.62 0.80 9.01
N THR A 55 11.37 0.18 8.08
CA THR A 55 12.44 0.90 7.33
C THR A 55 12.39 0.71 5.80
N LEU A 56 11.38 0.00 5.26
CA LEU A 56 11.11 -0.04 3.83
C LEU A 56 9.66 0.36 3.57
N GLU A 57 9.45 1.52 2.93
CA GLU A 57 8.12 2.02 2.53
C GLU A 57 7.43 1.09 1.50
N VAL A 58 8.15 0.09 0.98
CA VAL A 58 7.74 -0.77 -0.13
C VAL A 58 7.62 -2.23 0.32
N ASN A 59 6.48 -2.86 0.03
CA ASN A 59 6.26 -4.28 0.32
C ASN A 59 7.03 -5.21 -0.66
N ARG A 60 7.87 -6.11 -0.13
CA ARG A 60 8.64 -7.09 -0.93
C ARG A 60 7.78 -8.05 -1.77
N TYR A 61 6.60 -8.43 -1.29
CA TYR A 61 5.72 -9.36 -1.98
C TYR A 61 5.02 -8.69 -3.15
N ILE A 62 4.59 -7.44 -3.00
CA ILE A 62 4.00 -6.66 -4.11
C ILE A 62 5.04 -6.47 -5.21
N TRP A 63 6.28 -6.12 -4.84
CA TRP A 63 7.39 -5.99 -5.80
C TRP A 63 7.64 -7.27 -6.60
N SER A 64 7.71 -8.41 -5.91
CA SER A 64 7.93 -9.70 -6.56
C SER A 64 6.74 -10.11 -7.42
N ALA A 65 5.52 -9.92 -6.92
CA ALA A 65 4.30 -10.22 -7.64
C ALA A 65 4.10 -9.35 -8.89
N ALA A 66 4.50 -8.07 -8.85
CA ALA A 66 4.43 -7.18 -10.01
C ALA A 66 5.31 -7.71 -11.15
N GLN A 67 6.52 -8.20 -10.84
CA GLN A 67 7.41 -8.81 -11.82
C GLN A 67 6.86 -10.15 -12.34
N ASP A 68 6.23 -10.96 -11.50
CA ASP A 68 5.60 -12.22 -11.95
C ASP A 68 4.44 -11.95 -12.93
N VAL A 69 3.55 -10.99 -12.60
CA VAL A 69 2.35 -10.69 -13.39
C VAL A 69 2.69 -9.91 -14.65
N LEU A 70 3.57 -8.91 -14.57
CA LEU A 70 3.95 -8.04 -15.68
C LEU A 70 5.25 -8.45 -16.36
N GLY A 71 5.81 -9.62 -16.03
CA GLY A 71 7.10 -10.10 -16.56
C GLY A 71 7.10 -10.36 -18.07
N PHE A 72 5.94 -10.31 -18.73
CA PHE A 72 5.82 -10.33 -20.19
C PHE A 72 6.11 -8.97 -20.84
N LEU A 73 6.15 -7.88 -20.06
CA LEU A 73 6.53 -6.55 -20.52
C LEU A 73 8.04 -6.33 -20.33
N PRO A 74 8.70 -5.59 -21.24
CA PRO A 74 10.11 -5.25 -21.06
C PRO A 74 10.28 -4.28 -19.89
N LEU A 75 11.10 -4.65 -18.89
CA LEU A 75 11.41 -3.78 -17.76
C LEU A 75 12.40 -2.69 -18.19
N GLU A 76 12.02 -1.42 -18.04
CA GLU A 76 12.84 -0.26 -18.42
C GLU A 76 13.53 0.39 -17.22
N ARG A 77 12.84 0.46 -16.07
CA ARG A 77 13.36 1.04 -14.83
C ARG A 77 12.71 0.36 -13.63
N ALA A 78 13.50 0.10 -12.60
CA ALA A 78 13.02 -0.39 -11.31
C ALA A 78 13.79 0.30 -10.20
N ASP A 79 13.09 0.98 -9.30
CA ASP A 79 13.65 1.63 -8.12
C ASP A 79 13.03 1.01 -6.84
N PRO A 80 13.81 0.22 -6.08
CA PRO A 80 13.31 -0.50 -4.91
C PRO A 80 13.08 0.40 -3.69
N PHE A 81 13.63 1.62 -3.67
CA PHE A 81 13.46 2.53 -2.54
C PHE A 81 12.17 3.33 -2.68
N THR A 82 11.88 3.81 -3.89
CA THR A 82 10.66 4.57 -4.16
C THR A 82 9.46 3.67 -4.52
N GLY A 83 9.68 2.40 -4.82
CA GLY A 83 8.61 1.48 -5.22
C GLY A 83 8.11 1.71 -6.65
N LEU A 84 8.92 2.33 -7.50
CA LEU A 84 8.60 2.61 -8.90
C LEU A 84 9.11 1.52 -9.83
N LEU A 85 8.21 0.89 -10.60
CA LEU A 85 8.57 0.02 -11.72
C LEU A 85 7.99 0.58 -13.02
N VAL A 86 8.82 0.70 -14.04
CA VAL A 86 8.44 1.19 -15.37
C VAL A 86 8.69 0.09 -16.38
N TYR A 87 7.63 -0.26 -17.11
CA TYR A 87 7.64 -1.25 -18.16
C TYR A 87 7.35 -0.59 -19.51
N GLY A 88 8.11 -0.98 -20.52
CA GLY A 88 7.92 -0.56 -21.90
C GLY A 88 6.74 -1.27 -22.56
N PHE A 89 6.58 -1.03 -23.87
CA PHE A 89 5.51 -1.67 -24.63
C PHE A 89 5.78 -3.16 -24.85
N GLY A 90 4.85 -4.01 -24.41
CA GLY A 90 4.86 -5.46 -24.63
C GLY A 90 3.45 -5.98 -24.86
N THR A 91 3.34 -7.19 -25.42
CA THR A 91 2.04 -7.84 -25.69
C THR A 91 1.86 -9.02 -24.75
N PRO A 92 0.77 -9.09 -23.97
CA PRO A 92 0.52 -10.21 -23.09
C PRO A 92 0.32 -11.50 -23.90
N PRO A 93 0.69 -12.66 -23.35
CA PRO A 93 0.47 -13.95 -24.00
C PRO A 93 -1.03 -14.18 -24.23
N GLY A 94 -1.41 -14.56 -25.46
CA GLY A 94 -2.82 -14.72 -25.85
C GLY A 94 -3.57 -13.41 -26.11
N GLY A 95 -2.92 -12.25 -25.99
CA GLY A 95 -3.48 -10.95 -26.33
C GLY A 95 -2.97 -10.42 -27.67
N GLY A 96 -3.71 -9.48 -28.26
CA GLY A 96 -3.34 -8.81 -29.51
C GLY A 96 -2.95 -7.33 -29.36
N ARG A 97 -3.01 -6.78 -28.14
CA ARG A 97 -2.78 -5.35 -27.88
C ARG A 97 -1.49 -5.16 -27.09
N ALA A 98 -0.65 -4.23 -27.54
CA ALA A 98 0.54 -3.83 -26.81
C ALA A 98 0.17 -2.85 -25.68
N TYR A 99 0.67 -3.13 -24.48
CA TYR A 99 0.50 -2.31 -23.29
C TYR A 99 1.87 -1.87 -22.78
N ARG A 100 1.91 -0.71 -22.13
CA ARG A 100 2.99 -0.30 -21.22
C ARG A 100 2.39 -0.10 -19.84
N ALA A 101 3.20 -0.29 -18.81
CA ALA A 101 2.74 -0.16 -17.43
C ALA A 101 3.72 0.68 -16.61
N THR A 102 3.19 1.47 -15.70
CA THR A 102 3.97 2.07 -14.60
C THR A 102 3.31 1.65 -13.31
N VAL A 103 4.09 1.06 -12.42
CA VAL A 103 3.65 0.55 -11.13
C VAL A 103 4.29 1.39 -10.05
N TYR A 104 3.48 1.85 -9.10
CA TYR A 104 3.94 2.60 -7.95
C TYR A 104 3.41 1.96 -6.66
N ILE A 105 4.33 1.51 -5.82
CA ILE A 105 4.05 0.88 -4.52
C ILE A 105 4.20 1.96 -3.46
N ARG A 106 3.09 2.29 -2.79
CA ARG A 106 2.95 3.45 -1.89
C ARG A 106 3.01 3.12 -0.41
N ASP A 107 2.60 1.91 -0.07
CA ASP A 107 2.38 1.51 1.31
C ASP A 107 2.80 0.04 1.45
N PRO A 108 3.32 -0.37 2.62
CA PRO A 108 3.76 -1.73 2.80
C PRO A 108 2.61 -2.74 3.04
N SER A 109 1.35 -2.30 3.14
CA SER A 109 0.19 -3.18 3.33
C SER A 109 -0.17 -4.00 2.08
N LEU A 110 -0.81 -5.16 2.27
CA LEU A 110 -1.30 -6.04 1.19
C LEU A 110 -2.76 -5.78 0.82
N ASP A 111 -3.15 -4.50 0.73
CA ASP A 111 -4.49 -4.06 0.34
C ASP A 111 -4.48 -3.23 -0.96
N ALA A 112 -5.66 -2.89 -1.49
CA ALA A 112 -5.77 -2.21 -2.78
C ALA A 112 -5.17 -0.78 -2.81
N ARG A 113 -4.90 -0.16 -1.66
CA ARG A 113 -4.39 1.21 -1.56
C ARG A 113 -2.88 1.27 -1.71
N SER A 114 -2.18 0.17 -1.42
CA SER A 114 -0.72 0.12 -1.48
C SER A 114 -0.14 0.11 -2.89
N LEU A 115 -0.96 -0.19 -3.90
CA LEU A 115 -0.54 -0.29 -5.29
C LEU A 115 -1.28 0.74 -6.15
N ASN A 116 -0.57 1.33 -7.11
CA ASN A 116 -1.18 2.05 -8.22
C ASN A 116 -0.55 1.57 -9.52
N VAL A 117 -1.39 1.20 -10.50
CA VAL A 117 -0.92 0.82 -11.82
C VAL A 117 -1.47 1.80 -12.86
N ALA A 118 -0.59 2.43 -13.61
CA ALA A 118 -0.93 3.21 -14.79
C ALA A 118 -0.68 2.36 -16.04
N LEU A 119 -1.75 1.91 -16.68
CA LEU A 119 -1.70 1.10 -17.89
C LEU A 119 -2.09 1.92 -19.13
N ALA A 120 -1.27 1.84 -20.18
CA ALA A 120 -1.54 2.52 -21.45
C ALA A 120 -1.29 1.62 -22.65
N THR A 121 -2.06 1.84 -23.71
CA THR A 121 -1.89 1.20 -25.02
C THR A 121 -1.24 2.20 -25.97
N ARG A 122 -0.90 1.76 -27.20
CA ARG A 122 -0.42 2.68 -28.25
C ARG A 122 -1.45 3.75 -28.64
N GLY A 123 -2.74 3.51 -28.39
CA GLY A 123 -3.83 4.43 -28.72
C GLY A 123 -4.28 5.33 -27.57
N GLY A 124 -3.66 5.25 -26.40
CA GLY A 124 -4.06 6.02 -25.21
C GLY A 124 -4.23 5.15 -23.96
N PRO A 125 -4.86 5.69 -22.89
CA PRO A 125 -5.09 4.97 -21.63
C PRO A 125 -5.81 3.64 -21.85
N ALA A 126 -5.44 2.62 -21.07
CA ALA A 126 -6.15 1.35 -21.10
C ALA A 126 -7.53 1.46 -20.40
N ALA A 127 -8.38 0.46 -20.63
CA ALA A 127 -9.67 0.39 -19.96
C ALA A 127 -9.46 0.27 -18.43
N PRO A 128 -10.20 1.02 -17.60
CA PRO A 128 -10.08 0.98 -16.15
C PRO A 128 -10.25 -0.42 -15.57
N GLU A 129 -11.11 -1.24 -16.18
CA GLU A 129 -11.37 -2.62 -15.78
C GLU A 129 -10.13 -3.49 -15.97
N THR A 130 -9.37 -3.29 -17.06
CA THR A 130 -8.12 -4.01 -17.30
C THR A 130 -7.06 -3.62 -16.26
N THR A 131 -6.96 -2.32 -15.96
CA THR A 131 -6.02 -1.84 -14.94
C THR A 131 -6.33 -2.47 -13.57
N ARG A 132 -7.60 -2.44 -13.14
CA ARG A 132 -8.03 -3.06 -11.87
C ARG A 132 -7.78 -4.56 -11.85
N ALA A 133 -8.07 -5.27 -12.94
CA ALA A 133 -7.81 -6.70 -13.02
C ALA A 133 -6.31 -7.04 -12.85
N ILE A 134 -5.42 -6.19 -13.37
CA ILE A 134 -3.98 -6.33 -13.17
C ILE A 134 -3.59 -6.03 -11.72
N GLU A 135 -4.11 -4.95 -11.12
CA GLU A 135 -3.89 -4.63 -9.71
C GLU A 135 -4.32 -5.79 -8.79
N ASP A 136 -5.52 -6.34 -9.01
CA ASP A 136 -6.04 -7.49 -8.27
C ASP A 136 -5.18 -8.75 -8.48
N ALA A 137 -4.70 -8.99 -9.70
CA ALA A 137 -3.81 -10.11 -10.00
C ALA A 137 -2.48 -9.99 -9.24
N ILE A 138 -1.88 -8.79 -9.20
CA ILE A 138 -0.65 -8.52 -8.44
C ILE A 138 -0.88 -8.74 -6.95
N LEU A 139 -1.95 -8.17 -6.38
CA LEU A 139 -2.24 -8.31 -4.95
C LEU A 139 -2.56 -9.76 -4.57
N THR A 140 -3.25 -10.50 -5.43
CA THR A 140 -3.53 -11.92 -5.24
C THR A 140 -2.24 -12.73 -5.24
N ARG A 141 -1.35 -12.48 -6.22
CA ARG A 141 -0.05 -13.14 -6.29
C ARG A 141 0.84 -12.79 -5.08
N ALA A 142 0.83 -11.55 -4.62
CA ALA A 142 1.58 -11.12 -3.43
C ALA A 142 1.13 -11.88 -2.17
N ARG A 143 -0.18 -12.08 -1.99
CA ARG A 143 -0.71 -12.90 -0.87
C ARG A 143 -0.26 -14.36 -0.97
N GLN A 144 -0.21 -14.92 -2.18
CA GLN A 144 0.31 -16.27 -2.37
C GLN A 144 1.79 -16.37 -1.97
N LEU A 145 2.61 -15.39 -2.36
CA LEU A 145 4.02 -15.35 -2.00
C LEU A 145 4.24 -15.24 -0.49
N ARG A 146 3.46 -14.39 0.20
CA ARG A 146 3.49 -14.29 1.67
C ARG A 146 3.20 -15.64 2.34
N VAL A 147 2.10 -16.28 1.93
CA VAL A 147 1.69 -17.57 2.50
C VAL A 147 2.67 -18.70 2.15
N ALA A 148 3.36 -18.62 1.02
CA ALA A 148 4.39 -19.59 0.65
C ALA A 148 5.64 -19.46 1.55
N GLU A 149 6.04 -18.24 1.89
CA GLU A 149 7.17 -17.98 2.80
C GLU A 149 6.86 -18.39 4.24
N GLU A 150 5.64 -18.17 4.72
CA GLU A 150 5.17 -18.61 6.05
C GLU A 150 5.22 -20.14 6.27
N ARG A 151 5.39 -20.93 5.20
CA ARG A 151 5.44 -22.41 5.25
C ARG A 151 6.86 -22.99 5.23
N LEU A 152 7.88 -22.17 5.04
CA LEU A 152 9.29 -22.57 5.03
C LEU A 152 9.87 -22.53 6.46
#